data_AF-A0A926ZJ03-F1
#
_entry.id   AF-A0A926ZJ03-F1
#
_cell.length_a   1.000
_cell.length_b   1.000
_cell.length_c   1.000
_cell.angle_alpha   90.00
_cell.angle_beta   90.00
_cell.angle_gamma   90.00
#
_symmetry.space_group_name_H-M   'P 1'
#
loop_
_entity.id
_entity.type
_entity.pdbx_description
1 polymer ?
#
loop_
_entity_poly.entity_id
_entity_poly.type
_entity_poly.pdbx_seq_one_letter_code
_entity_poly.pdbx_strand_id
1 'polypeptide(L)'
;MSNAMMVIFPYRYEYTWVFDDDRVGLIREPFVSGIPQMIDLLVQNIPNADKGFKLLFSENPFPGYQAELVFVKQEYGGNWYRWQDKNMEGWLCPALFKYFNQTPNKIYCKAEKIPN
;
A
#
# COMPACT_ATOMS: atom_id res chain seq x y z
N MET A 1 18.83 -2.44 -10.66
CA MET A 1 18.11 -2.25 -9.38
C MET A 1 17.70 -0.80 -9.28
N SER A 2 16.43 -0.48 -9.48
CA SER A 2 15.93 0.90 -9.37
C SER A 2 15.47 1.16 -7.95
N ASN A 3 16.10 2.12 -7.26
CA ASN A 3 15.54 2.77 -6.07
C ASN A 3 14.39 3.70 -6.49
N ALA A 4 13.32 3.13 -7.04
CA ALA A 4 12.11 3.87 -7.30
C ALA A 4 11.32 3.95 -5.99
N MET A 5 11.10 5.17 -5.51
CA MET A 5 10.08 5.44 -4.52
C MET A 5 8.77 5.66 -5.28
N MET A 6 7.75 4.89 -4.94
CA MET A 6 6.43 5.01 -5.54
C MET A 6 5.51 5.78 -4.61
N VAL A 7 4.53 6.44 -5.21
CA VAL A 7 3.54 7.25 -4.49
C VAL A 7 2.17 7.07 -5.11
N ILE A 8 1.18 6.83 -4.26
CA ILE A 8 -0.26 6.86 -4.57
C ILE A 8 -0.99 7.67 -3.50
N PHE A 9 -2.26 8.00 -3.77
CA PHE A 9 -3.08 8.82 -2.88
C PHE A 9 -4.38 8.10 -2.53
N PRO A 10 -4.37 7.17 -1.56
CA PRO A 10 -5.58 6.46 -1.19
C PRO A 10 -6.58 7.35 -0.45
N TYR A 11 -7.85 7.04 -0.62
CA TYR A 11 -8.99 7.70 0.03
C TYR A 11 -10.13 6.69 0.26
N ARG A 12 -11.15 7.07 1.05
CA ARG A 12 -12.36 6.26 1.24
C ARG A 12 -13.38 6.55 0.15
N TYR A 13 -13.85 5.50 -0.51
CA TYR A 13 -14.96 5.52 -1.46
C TYR A 13 -15.90 4.35 -1.14
N GLU A 14 -17.21 4.61 -1.03
CA GLU A 14 -18.22 3.58 -0.73
C GLU A 14 -17.80 2.61 0.39
N TYR A 15 -17.30 3.17 1.50
CA TYR A 15 -16.84 2.44 2.69
C TYR A 15 -15.59 1.56 2.51
N THR A 16 -14.87 1.63 1.40
CA THR A 16 -13.58 0.94 1.22
C THR A 16 -12.43 1.91 0.91
N TRP A 17 -11.20 1.45 1.12
CA TRP A 17 -10.01 2.18 0.69
C TRP A 17 -9.77 1.92 -0.80
N VAL A 18 -9.67 2.99 -1.58
CA VAL A 18 -9.34 2.95 -3.00
C VAL A 18 -8.23 3.94 -3.31
N PHE A 19 -7.64 3.85 -4.49
CA PHE A 19 -6.77 4.88 -5.04
C PHE A 19 -6.93 4.98 -6.55
N ASP A 20 -6.57 6.15 -7.09
CA ASP A 20 -6.47 6.39 -8.52
C ASP A 20 -5.00 6.55 -8.92
N ASP A 21 -4.64 6.11 -10.12
CA ASP A 21 -3.34 6.37 -10.71
C ASP A 21 -3.41 6.36 -12.25
N ASP A 22 -3.60 7.55 -12.82
CA ASP A 22 -3.72 7.76 -14.26
C ASP A 22 -2.49 7.28 -15.05
N ARG A 23 -1.30 7.32 -14.42
CA ARG A 23 -0.04 6.91 -15.08
C ARG A 23 -0.06 5.44 -15.50
N VAL A 24 -0.85 4.63 -14.81
CA VAL A 24 -0.98 3.19 -15.03
C VAL A 24 -2.44 2.77 -15.25
N GLY A 25 -3.33 3.73 -15.48
CA GLY A 25 -4.75 3.50 -15.80
C GLY A 25 -5.52 2.77 -14.70
N LEU A 26 -5.30 3.13 -13.43
CA LEU A 26 -6.09 2.63 -12.31
C LEU A 26 -7.10 3.69 -11.87
N ILE A 27 -8.37 3.29 -11.80
CA ILE A 27 -9.48 4.15 -11.34
C ILE A 27 -10.19 3.42 -10.21
N ARG A 28 -10.20 4.01 -9.03
CA ARG A 28 -10.78 3.49 -7.78
C ARG A 28 -10.35 2.04 -7.53
N GLU A 29 -9.06 1.76 -7.75
CA GLU A 29 -8.50 0.43 -7.49
C GLU A 29 -8.65 0.13 -6.00
N PRO A 30 -9.40 -0.93 -5.63
CA PRO A 30 -9.70 -1.19 -4.24
C PRO A 30 -8.57 -1.94 -3.56
N PHE A 31 -8.30 -1.55 -2.31
CA PHE A 31 -7.60 -2.43 -1.39
C PHE A 31 -8.58 -3.47 -0.85
N VAL A 32 -8.16 -4.74 -0.82
CA VAL A 32 -9.02 -5.85 -0.40
C VAL A 32 -8.27 -6.78 0.56
N SER A 33 -8.99 -7.73 1.15
CA SER A 33 -8.42 -8.89 1.86
C SER A 33 -7.30 -8.54 2.84
N GLY A 34 -7.65 -7.91 3.97
CA GLY A 34 -6.72 -7.59 5.07
C GLY A 34 -5.99 -6.26 4.90
N ILE A 35 -5.69 -5.84 3.67
CA ILE A 35 -5.02 -4.56 3.41
C ILE A 35 -5.82 -3.36 3.94
N PRO A 36 -7.17 -3.29 3.81
CA PRO A 36 -7.93 -2.18 4.38
C PRO A 36 -7.70 -1.97 5.88
N GLN A 37 -7.67 -3.04 6.66
CA GLN A 37 -7.43 -2.99 8.11
C GLN A 37 -5.99 -2.58 8.43
N MET A 38 -5.02 -3.00 7.60
CA MET A 38 -3.64 -2.57 7.73
C MET A 38 -3.50 -1.07 7.44
N ILE A 39 -4.22 -0.56 6.44
CA ILE A 39 -4.28 0.88 6.16
C ILE A 39 -4.89 1.63 7.34
N ASP A 40 -6.02 1.16 7.89
CA ASP A 40 -6.65 1.80 9.05
C ASP A 40 -5.65 2.01 10.20
N LEU A 41 -4.82 1.00 10.48
CA LEU A 41 -3.78 1.08 11.50
C LEU A 41 -2.62 2.00 11.10
N LEU A 42 -2.20 1.97 9.84
CA LEU A 42 -1.11 2.80 9.30
C LEU A 42 -1.45 4.29 9.37
N VAL A 43 -2.72 4.64 9.13
CA VAL A 43 -3.19 6.04 9.08
C VAL A 43 -3.88 6.52 10.35
N GLN A 44 -3.92 5.71 11.42
CA GLN A 44 -4.66 6.00 12.65
C GLN A 44 -4.39 7.39 13.26
N ASN A 45 -3.19 7.94 13.02
CA ASN A 45 -2.76 9.25 13.53
C ASN A 45 -2.78 10.37 12.49
N ILE A 46 -3.36 10.13 11.30
CA ILE A 46 -3.49 11.11 10.22
C ILE A 46 -4.93 11.66 10.24
N PRO A 47 -5.14 12.93 10.63
CA PRO A 47 -6.47 13.53 10.63
C PRO A 47 -7.07 13.57 9.22
N ASN A 48 -8.35 13.23 9.09
CA ASN A 48 -9.09 13.18 7.83
C ASN A 48 -8.46 12.27 6.75
N ALA A 49 -7.77 11.20 7.13
CA ALA A 49 -7.16 10.26 6.17
C ALA A 49 -8.19 9.64 5.20
N ASP A 50 -9.46 9.55 5.61
CA ASP A 50 -10.58 9.12 4.76
C ASP A 50 -10.76 10.00 3.53
N LYS A 51 -10.39 11.29 3.60
CA LYS A 51 -10.44 12.23 2.47
C LYS A 51 -9.22 12.15 1.57
N GLY A 52 -8.19 11.41 1.96
CA GLY A 52 -6.94 11.32 1.23
C GLY A 52 -5.72 11.34 2.15
N PHE A 53 -4.75 10.49 1.83
CA PHE A 53 -3.40 10.58 2.38
C PHE A 53 -2.38 10.20 1.31
N LYS A 54 -1.12 10.57 1.51
CA LYS A 54 -0.02 10.19 0.61
C LYS A 54 0.57 8.88 1.11
N LEU A 55 0.56 7.84 0.28
CA LEU A 55 1.21 6.57 0.57
C LEU A 55 2.48 6.44 -0.26
N LEU A 56 3.62 6.47 0.42
CA LEU A 56 4.93 6.15 -0.13
C LEU A 56 5.22 4.66 0.05
N PHE A 57 5.77 4.02 -0.98
CA PHE A 57 6.20 2.63 -0.88
C PHE A 57 7.42 2.32 -1.75
N SER A 58 8.22 1.32 -1.36
CA SER A 58 9.42 0.87 -2.10
C SER A 58 9.83 -0.57 -1.76
N GLU A 59 10.55 -1.24 -2.65
CA GLU A 59 11.21 -2.53 -2.35
C GLU A 59 12.39 -2.37 -1.39
N ASN A 60 12.99 -1.16 -1.36
CA ASN A 60 14.14 -0.85 -0.51
C ASN A 60 13.71 -0.02 0.70
N PRO A 61 14.34 -0.23 1.87
CA PRO A 61 14.06 0.59 3.04
C PRO A 61 14.45 2.04 2.80
N PHE A 62 13.69 2.97 3.37
CA PHE A 62 13.93 4.40 3.27
C PHE A 62 13.72 5.11 4.61
N PRO A 63 14.39 6.25 4.87
CA PRO A 63 14.27 6.94 6.15
C PRO A 63 12.82 7.22 6.56
N GLY A 64 12.43 6.73 7.74
CA GLY A 64 11.11 6.95 8.31
C GLY A 64 9.98 6.10 7.71
N TYR A 65 10.29 4.97 7.06
CA TYR A 65 9.26 3.96 6.80
C TYR A 65 8.56 3.54 8.10
N GLN A 66 7.26 3.20 8.01
CA GLN A 66 6.40 2.88 9.15
C GLN A 66 5.98 1.40 9.16
N ALA A 67 5.96 0.75 8.00
CA ALA A 67 5.65 -0.66 7.88
C ALA A 67 6.66 -1.35 6.97
N GLU A 68 7.11 -2.53 7.40
CA GLU A 68 7.81 -3.52 6.57
C GLU A 68 6.85 -4.68 6.30
N LEU A 69 6.47 -4.86 5.04
CA LEU A 69 5.62 -5.93 4.57
C LEU A 69 6.49 -7.02 3.96
N VAL A 70 6.45 -8.24 4.50
CA VAL A 70 7.25 -9.38 4.03
C VAL A 70 6.38 -10.31 3.22
N PHE A 71 6.84 -10.69 2.02
CA PHE A 71 6.15 -11.64 1.16
C PHE A 71 5.93 -12.99 1.87
N VAL A 72 4.73 -13.54 1.76
CA VAL A 72 4.34 -14.82 2.38
C VAL A 72 4.15 -15.89 1.32
N LYS A 73 3.23 -15.66 0.39
CA LYS A 73 2.86 -16.61 -0.67
C LYS A 73 2.16 -15.88 -1.82
N GLN A 74 2.19 -16.51 -2.99
CA GLN A 74 1.34 -16.13 -4.11
C GLN A 74 0.04 -16.93 -4.06
N GLU A 75 -1.10 -16.28 -4.32
CA GLU A 75 -2.42 -16.91 -4.33
C GLU A 75 -3.39 -16.12 -5.19
N TYR A 76 -4.28 -16.80 -5.94
CA TYR A 76 -5.28 -16.17 -6.81
C TYR A 76 -4.73 -15.08 -7.75
N GLY A 77 -3.50 -15.23 -8.22
CA GLY A 77 -2.82 -14.27 -9.10
C GLY A 77 -2.19 -13.06 -8.40
N GLY A 78 -2.49 -12.83 -7.11
CA GLY A 78 -1.87 -11.79 -6.30
C GLY A 78 -0.90 -12.35 -5.26
N ASN A 79 -0.46 -11.48 -4.34
CA ASN A 79 0.62 -11.75 -3.40
C ASN A 79 0.19 -11.39 -1.97
N TRP A 80 0.32 -12.34 -1.06
CA TRP A 80 0.12 -12.11 0.37
C TRP A 80 1.40 -11.54 1.01
N TYR A 81 1.22 -10.52 1.84
CA TYR A 81 2.28 -9.92 2.63
C TYR A 81 1.90 -9.86 4.11
N ARG A 82 2.89 -10.03 4.98
CA ARG A 82 2.76 -9.91 6.43
C ARG A 82 3.44 -8.65 6.94
N TRP A 83 2.71 -7.82 7.68
CA TRP A 83 3.29 -6.79 8.54
C TRP A 83 3.68 -7.43 9.87
N GLN A 84 4.98 -7.73 10.01
CA GLN A 84 5.50 -8.52 11.13
C GLN A 84 5.16 -7.90 12.50
N ASP A 85 5.43 -6.60 12.68
CA ASP A 85 5.24 -5.91 13.96
C ASP A 85 3.79 -5.90 14.47
N LYS A 86 2.83 -6.07 13.56
CA LYS A 86 1.40 -6.04 13.85
C LYS A 86 0.73 -7.41 13.74
N ASN A 87 1.48 -8.41 13.29
CA ASN A 87 0.97 -9.76 13.01
C ASN A 87 -0.29 -9.74 12.13
N MET A 88 -0.30 -8.89 11.11
CA MET A 88 -1.40 -8.75 10.14
C MET A 88 -0.93 -9.21 8.77
N GLU A 89 -1.84 -9.83 8.00
CA GLU A 89 -1.60 -10.19 6.62
C GLU A 89 -2.62 -9.52 5.70
N GLY A 90 -2.18 -9.21 4.49
CA GLY A 90 -3.05 -8.71 3.46
C GLY A 90 -2.61 -9.16 2.07
N TRP A 91 -3.59 -9.30 1.19
CA TRP A 91 -3.37 -9.70 -0.20
C TRP A 91 -3.35 -8.48 -1.11
N LEU A 92 -2.30 -8.34 -1.91
CA LEU A 92 -2.17 -7.33 -2.95
C LEU A 92 -2.45 -7.98 -4.31
N CYS A 93 -3.36 -7.36 -5.06
CA CYS A 93 -3.79 -7.81 -6.37
C CYS A 93 -2.67 -7.70 -7.43
N PRO A 94 -2.89 -8.25 -8.64
CA PRO A 94 -1.94 -8.12 -9.74
C PRO A 94 -1.60 -6.68 -10.15
N ALA A 95 -2.40 -5.67 -9.76
CA ALA A 95 -2.07 -4.26 -9.98
C ALA A 95 -0.75 -3.86 -9.32
N LEU A 96 -0.25 -4.63 -8.34
CA LEU A 96 1.10 -4.52 -7.79
C LEU A 96 2.18 -4.45 -8.89
N PHE A 97 2.03 -5.23 -9.96
CA PHE A 97 3.00 -5.29 -11.06
C PHE A 97 2.97 -4.07 -11.97
N LYS A 98 2.04 -3.12 -11.78
CA LYS A 98 2.11 -1.79 -12.39
C LYS A 98 3.19 -0.91 -11.75
N TYR A 99 3.69 -1.30 -10.57
CA TYR A 99 4.70 -0.58 -9.80
C TYR A 99 6.01 -1.36 -9.67
N PHE A 100 5.95 -2.69 -9.70
CA PHE A 100 7.10 -3.57 -9.54
C PHE A 100 7.25 -4.51 -10.74
N ASN A 101 8.49 -4.70 -11.22
CA ASN A 101 8.76 -5.58 -12.36
C ASN A 101 8.62 -7.07 -12.02
N GLN A 102 8.69 -7.42 -10.74
CA GLN A 102 8.59 -8.78 -10.21
C GLN A 102 7.95 -8.73 -8.83
N THR A 103 7.64 -9.87 -8.23
CA THR A 103 7.09 -9.91 -6.87
C THR A 103 8.17 -9.42 -5.90
N PRO A 104 7.95 -8.29 -5.19
CA PRO A 104 8.93 -7.82 -4.23
C PRO A 104 8.93 -8.73 -3.00
N ASN A 105 10.12 -9.13 -2.53
CA ASN A 105 10.22 -9.90 -1.29
C ASN A 105 9.82 -9.09 -0.05
N LYS A 106 9.99 -7.76 -0.13
CA LYS A 106 9.63 -6.81 0.90
C LYS A 106 9.05 -5.54 0.29
N ILE A 107 8.10 -4.93 0.96
CA ILE A 107 7.58 -3.60 0.64
C ILE A 107 7.64 -2.75 1.91
N TYR A 108 8.37 -1.65 1.82
CA TYR A 108 8.45 -0.64 2.87
C TYR A 108 7.42 0.44 2.57
N CYS A 109 6.62 0.84 3.56
CA CYS A 109 5.53 1.80 3.38
C CYS A 109 5.61 2.95 4.39
N LYS A 110 5.16 4.14 3.99
CA LYS A 110 4.95 5.30 4.86
C LYS A 110 3.71 6.08 4.41
N ALA A 111 2.81 6.35 5.35
CA ALA A 111 1.69 7.26 5.15
C ALA A 111 2.03 8.66 5.67
N GLU A 112 1.68 9.67 4.88
CA GLU A 112 1.86 11.08 5.20
C GLU A 112 0.55 11.84 4.99
N LYS A 113 0.31 12.83 5.84
CA LYS A 113 -0.79 13.78 5.63
C LYS A 113 -0.53 14.58 4.35
N ILE A 114 -1.57 14.81 3.55
CA ILE A 114 -1.52 15.75 2.42
C ILE A 114 -1.57 17.19 2.99
N PRO A 115 -0.67 18.10 2.58
CA PRO A 115 -0.75 19.50 2.99
C PRO A 115 -2.12 20.09 2.63
N ASN A 116 -2.69 20.87 3.55
CA ASN A 116 -3.92 21.62 3.29
C ASN A 116 -3.70 22.70 2.22
#